data_AF-A0A1X7G294-F1
#
_entry.id   AF-A0A1X7G294-F1
#
_cell.length_a   1.000
_cell.length_b   1.000
_cell.length_c   1.000
_cell.angle_alpha   90.00
_cell.angle_beta   90.00
_cell.angle_gamma   90.00
#
_symmetry.space_group_name_H-M   'P 1'
#
loop_
_entity.id
_entity.type
_entity.pdbx_description
1 polymer ?
#
loop_
_entity_poly.entity_id
_entity_poly.type
_entity_poly.pdbx_seq_one_letter_code
_entity_poly.pdbx_strand_id
1 'polypeptide(L)'
;MNGQPHCNVRNRYLRKDGGVVHILWSAFWSEEVGARIGVARNATALAQAEQELRFLAHHDPLTRLRNRSLFNQRLASALHHARPFSRLFLDINDFKGINDVHGHAVGDRVLRAIARRLEDCVSQQDTVARRGGDAFTRINRHR
;
A
#
# COMPACT_ATOMS: atom_id res chain seq x y z
N MET A 1 -17.26 -17.47 -31.27
CA MET A 1 -16.37 -17.26 -30.10
C MET A 1 -15.15 -18.16 -30.27
N ASN A 2 -14.24 -17.80 -31.19
CA ASN A 2 -13.00 -18.56 -31.39
C ASN A 2 -11.92 -17.93 -30.51
N GLY A 3 -11.42 -18.69 -29.53
CA GLY A 3 -10.44 -18.26 -28.54
C GLY A 3 -9.05 -18.03 -29.12
N GLN A 4 -8.91 -17.07 -30.04
CA GLN A 4 -7.60 -16.60 -30.42
C GLN A 4 -6.97 -15.83 -29.24
N PRO A 5 -5.69 -16.08 -28.93
CA PRO A 5 -5.03 -15.44 -27.81
C PRO A 5 -4.92 -13.94 -28.04
N HIS A 6 -5.73 -13.17 -27.32
CA HIS A 6 -5.55 -11.73 -27.21
C HIS A 6 -4.33 -11.50 -26.31
N CYS A 7 -3.20 -11.11 -26.93
CA CYS A 7 -2.03 -10.69 -26.17
C CYS A 7 -2.33 -9.33 -25.56
N ASN A 8 -2.81 -9.36 -24.31
CA ASN A 8 -3.02 -8.17 -23.51
C ASN A 8 -1.73 -7.84 -22.76
N VAL A 9 -1.08 -6.74 -23.14
CA VAL A 9 0.17 -6.31 -22.54
C VAL A 9 -0.01 -4.92 -21.95
N ARG A 10 0.25 -4.77 -20.65
CA ARG A 10 0.23 -3.47 -19.98
C ARG A 10 1.66 -2.94 -19.85
N ASN A 11 1.94 -1.82 -20.51
CA ASN A 11 3.25 -1.18 -20.52
C ASN A 11 3.15 0.27 -20.02
N ARG A 12 4.28 0.79 -19.52
CA ARG A 12 4.44 2.18 -19.11
C ARG A 12 5.18 2.95 -20.21
N TYR A 13 4.62 4.07 -20.64
CA TYR A 13 5.19 4.94 -21.68
C TYR A 13 5.44 6.35 -21.14
N LEU A 14 6.39 7.04 -21.74
CA LEU A 14 6.63 8.47 -21.54
C LEU A 14 5.92 9.25 -22.67
N ARG A 15 5.15 10.25 -22.28
CA ARG A 15 4.56 11.25 -23.17
C ARG A 15 5.62 12.26 -23.60
N LYS A 16 5.33 13.03 -24.66
CA LYS A 16 6.23 14.09 -25.16
C LYS A 16 6.48 15.20 -24.13
N ASP A 17 5.55 15.42 -23.22
CA ASP A 17 5.65 16.36 -22.09
C ASP A 17 6.43 15.79 -20.89
N GLY A 18 6.96 14.56 -20.99
CA GLY A 18 7.65 13.86 -19.90
C GLY A 18 6.71 13.11 -18.94
N GLY A 19 5.39 13.28 -19.07
CA GLY A 19 4.41 12.59 -18.24
C GLY A 19 4.37 11.08 -18.49
N VAL A 20 4.06 10.30 -17.46
CA VAL A 20 3.91 8.84 -17.59
C VAL A 20 2.47 8.49 -17.97
N VAL A 21 2.29 7.56 -18.90
CA VAL A 21 0.99 6.95 -19.23
C VAL A 21 1.10 5.43 -19.22
N HIS A 22 0.13 4.77 -18.60
CA HIS A 22 -0.01 3.32 -18.69
C HIS A 22 -0.93 2.99 -19.85
N ILE A 23 -0.46 2.13 -20.76
CA ILE A 23 -1.24 1.68 -21.91
C ILE A 23 -1.46 0.18 -21.80
N LEU A 24 -2.72 -0.22 -21.96
CA LEU A 24 -3.08 -1.60 -22.23
C LEU A 24 -3.17 -1.78 -23.75
N TRP A 25 -2.31 -2.63 -24.27
CA TRP A 25 -2.31 -3.03 -25.67
C TRP A 25 -3.08 -4.32 -25.84
N SER A 26 -3.93 -4.36 -26.86
CA SER A 26 -4.46 -5.59 -27.44
C SER A 26 -4.13 -5.57 -28.93
N ALA A 27 -3.65 -6.69 -29.47
CA ALA A 27 -3.41 -6.81 -30.90
C ALA A 27 -3.98 -8.12 -31.44
N PHE A 28 -4.50 -8.07 -32.66
CA PHE A 28 -5.02 -9.23 -33.38
C PHE A 28 -4.76 -9.08 -34.89
N TRP A 29 -4.69 -10.20 -35.60
CA TRP A 29 -4.63 -10.21 -37.06
C TRP A 29 -6.05 -10.08 -37.62
N SER A 30 -6.26 -9.17 -38.59
CA SER A 30 -7.51 -9.04 -39.33
C SER A 30 -7.28 -9.51 -40.77
N GLU A 31 -8.00 -10.56 -41.17
CA GLU A 31 -7.98 -11.04 -42.55
C GLU A 31 -8.67 -10.07 -43.51
N GLU A 32 -9.76 -9.42 -43.07
CA GLU A 32 -10.50 -8.41 -43.85
C GLU A 32 -9.61 -7.25 -44.27
N VAL A 33 -8.77 -6.77 -43.35
CA VAL A 33 -7.83 -5.65 -43.61
C VAL A 33 -6.46 -6.15 -44.10
N GLY A 34 -6.20 -7.46 -44.03
CA GLY A 34 -4.91 -8.06 -44.35
C GLY A 34 -3.75 -7.53 -43.48
N ALA A 35 -4.02 -7.16 -42.22
CA ALA A 35 -3.07 -6.46 -41.36
C ALA A 35 -3.24 -6.80 -39.87
N ARG A 36 -2.19 -6.51 -39.07
CA ARG A 36 -2.26 -6.58 -37.61
C ARG A 36 -2.83 -5.29 -37.04
N ILE A 37 -3.99 -5.39 -36.40
CA ILE A 37 -4.66 -4.27 -35.74
C ILE A 37 -4.24 -4.22 -34.27
N GLY A 38 -3.72 -3.08 -33.84
CA GLY A 38 -3.37 -2.80 -32.45
C GLY A 38 -4.31 -1.75 -31.86
N VAL A 39 -4.88 -2.05 -30.68
CA VAL A 39 -5.72 -1.13 -29.91
C VAL A 39 -5.00 -0.74 -28.63
N ALA A 40 -4.77 0.56 -28.45
CA ALA A 40 -4.26 1.13 -27.21
C ALA A 40 -5.41 1.67 -26.37
N ARG A 41 -5.46 1.27 -25.09
CA ARG A 41 -6.35 1.88 -24.09
C ARG A 41 -5.51 2.53 -23.00
N ASN A 42 -5.84 3.77 -22.66
CA ASN A 42 -5.23 4.41 -21.49
C ASN A 42 -5.73 3.72 -20.21
N ALA A 43 -4.81 3.08 -19.51
CA ALA A 43 -5.04 2.33 -18.28
C ALA A 43 -4.41 3.03 -17.07
N THR A 44 -4.09 4.32 -17.17
CA THR A 44 -3.41 5.08 -16.09
C THR A 44 -4.27 5.15 -14.83
N ALA A 45 -5.56 5.48 -14.96
CA ALA A 45 -6.48 5.52 -13.83
C ALA A 45 -6.62 4.15 -13.15
N LEU A 46 -6.67 3.07 -13.94
CA LEU A 46 -6.71 1.70 -13.44
C LEU A 46 -5.42 1.35 -12.67
N ALA A 47 -4.26 1.65 -13.25
CA ALA A 47 -2.97 1.39 -12.60
C ALA A 47 -2.81 2.16 -11.27
N GLN A 48 -3.26 3.42 -11.23
CA GLN A 48 -3.28 4.25 -10.02
C GLN A 48 -4.23 3.70 -8.96
N ALA A 49 -5.45 3.32 -9.35
CA ALA A 49 -6.42 2.71 -8.44
C ALA A 49 -5.90 1.39 -7.86
N GLU A 50 -5.30 0.52 -8.68
CA GLU A 50 -4.66 -0.71 -8.20
C GLU A 50 -3.51 -0.43 -7.22
N GLN A 51 -2.70 0.61 -7.48
CA GLN A 51 -1.62 1.00 -6.57
C GLN A 51 -2.16 1.51 -5.24
N GLU A 52 -3.21 2.33 -5.26
CA GLU A 52 -3.85 2.83 -4.05
C GLU A 52 -4.50 1.69 -3.25
N LEU A 53 -5.20 0.77 -3.93
CA LEU A 53 -5.76 -0.42 -3.28
C LEU A 53 -4.68 -1.29 -2.63
N ARG A 54 -3.55 -1.51 -3.32
CA ARG A 54 -2.38 -2.22 -2.76
C ARG A 54 -1.83 -1.50 -1.53
N PHE A 55 -1.76 -0.17 -1.58
CA PHE A 55 -1.32 0.63 -0.44
C PHE A 55 -2.29 0.47 0.75
N LEU A 56 -3.59 0.72 0.54
CA LEU A 56 -4.62 0.64 1.59
C LEU A 56 -4.78 -0.77 2.18
N ALA A 57 -4.53 -1.83 1.39
CA ALA A 57 -4.54 -3.20 1.88
C ALA A 57 -3.47 -3.46 2.96
N HIS A 58 -2.37 -2.70 2.94
CA HIS A 58 -1.19 -2.96 3.77
C HIS A 58 -0.77 -1.81 4.69
N HIS A 59 -1.27 -0.59 4.46
CA HIS A 59 -0.87 0.62 5.15
C HIS A 59 -2.05 1.41 5.69
N ASP A 60 -1.81 2.13 6.78
CA ASP A 60 -2.73 3.11 7.34
C ASP A 60 -2.61 4.43 6.54
N PRO A 61 -3.72 4.97 6.00
CA PRO A 61 -3.65 6.15 5.12
C PRO A 61 -3.22 7.42 5.85
N LEU A 62 -3.45 7.52 7.16
CA LEU A 62 -3.13 8.71 7.94
C LEU A 62 -1.63 8.81 8.24
N THR A 63 -1.07 7.72 8.77
CA THR A 63 0.29 7.65 9.31
C THR A 63 1.29 7.06 8.33
N ARG A 64 0.82 6.40 7.26
CA ARG A 64 1.61 5.65 6.27
C ARG A 64 2.33 4.40 6.83
N LEU A 65 2.25 4.17 8.13
CA LEU A 65 2.67 2.93 8.77
C LEU A 65 1.94 1.73 8.18
N ARG A 66 2.45 0.53 8.46
CA ARG A 66 1.71 -0.69 8.16
C ARG A 66 0.39 -0.69 8.93
N ASN A 67 -0.66 -1.27 8.34
CA ASN A 67 -1.94 -1.40 9.02
C ASN A 67 -1.99 -2.68 9.87
N ARG A 68 -3.09 -2.87 10.60
CA ARG A 68 -3.36 -4.07 11.39
C ARG A 68 -3.27 -5.37 10.58
N SER A 69 -3.71 -5.36 9.32
CA SER A 69 -3.70 -6.55 8.45
C SER A 69 -2.28 -7.03 8.18
N LEU A 70 -1.42 -6.14 7.68
CA LEU A 70 -0.03 -6.48 7.40
C LEU A 70 0.75 -6.83 8.68
N PHE A 71 0.46 -6.16 9.81
CA PHE A 71 1.04 -6.52 11.10
C PHE A 71 0.73 -7.98 11.48
N ASN A 72 -0.54 -8.38 11.38
CA ASN A 72 -0.97 -9.75 11.71
C ASN A 72 -0.33 -10.78 10.79
N GLN A 73 -0.17 -10.49 9.49
CA GLN A 73 0.55 -11.37 8.56
C GLN A 73 2.02 -11.55 8.99
N ARG A 74 2.70 -10.48 9.40
CA ARG A 74 4.08 -10.54 9.90
C ARG A 74 4.20 -11.30 11.22
N LEU A 75 3.25 -11.12 12.13
CA LEU A 75 3.18 -11.86 13.39
C LEU A 75 2.95 -13.36 13.15
N ALA A 76 1.99 -13.73 12.28
CA ALA A 76 1.75 -15.12 11.91
C ALA A 76 2.99 -15.76 11.29
N SER A 77 3.69 -15.03 10.40
CA SER A 77 4.97 -15.47 9.86
C SER A 77 6.02 -15.68 10.96
N ALA A 78 6.18 -14.75 11.91
CA ALA A 78 7.14 -14.89 13.00
C ALA A 78 6.85 -16.11 13.88
N LEU A 79 5.58 -16.34 14.23
CA LEU A 79 5.12 -17.51 14.97
C LEU A 79 5.43 -18.81 14.22
N HIS A 80 5.19 -18.85 12.91
CA HIS A 80 5.45 -20.04 12.09
C HIS A 80 6.93 -20.41 12.02
N HIS A 81 7.84 -19.43 11.98
CA HIS A 81 9.28 -19.69 11.88
C HIS A 81 9.93 -20.08 13.22
N ALA A 82 9.17 -20.11 14.32
CA ALA A 82 9.62 -20.47 15.68
C ALA A 82 10.89 -19.74 16.15
N ARG A 83 11.19 -18.57 15.58
CA ARG A 83 12.31 -17.73 16.02
C ARG A 83 11.84 -16.80 17.15
N PRO A 84 12.67 -16.55 18.17
CA PRO A 84 12.34 -15.58 19.20
C PRO A 84 12.02 -14.21 18.59
N PHE A 85 10.94 -13.61 19.06
CA PHE A 85 10.55 -12.25 18.69
C PHE A 85 9.97 -11.55 19.92
N SER A 86 9.99 -10.22 19.90
CA SER A 86 9.30 -9.40 20.89
C SER A 86 8.18 -8.63 20.22
N ARG A 87 7.12 -8.39 21.00
CA ARG A 87 5.96 -7.61 20.58
C ARG A 87 5.68 -6.52 21.61
N LEU A 88 5.40 -5.33 21.13
CA LEU A 88 4.97 -4.18 21.92
C LEU A 88 3.58 -3.74 21.47
N PHE A 89 2.74 -3.41 22.45
CA PHE A 89 1.49 -2.69 22.25
C PHE A 89 1.61 -1.33 22.94
N LEU A 90 1.20 -0.28 22.24
CA LEU A 90 1.24 1.10 22.74
C LEU A 90 -0.12 1.74 22.48
N ASP A 91 -0.68 2.36 23.51
CA ASP A 91 -1.91 3.14 23.45
C ASP A 91 -1.61 4.55 23.95
N ILE A 92 -2.24 5.58 23.35
CA ILE A 92 -1.99 6.98 23.74
C ILE A 92 -3.09 7.40 24.70
N ASN A 93 -2.72 7.54 25.98
CA ASN A 93 -3.64 8.04 26.99
C ASN A 93 -4.26 9.38 26.59
N ASP A 94 -5.56 9.52 26.84
CA ASP A 94 -6.32 10.76 26.67
C ASP A 94 -6.28 11.37 25.25
N PHE A 95 -5.99 10.58 24.22
CA PHE A 95 -5.99 11.07 22.83
C PHE A 95 -7.34 11.66 22.42
N LYS A 96 -8.45 11.09 22.94
CA LYS A 96 -9.78 11.66 22.75
C LYS A 96 -9.86 13.11 23.25
N GLY A 97 -9.27 13.43 24.40
CA GLY A 97 -9.24 14.79 24.93
C GLY A 97 -8.56 15.78 23.98
N ILE A 98 -7.49 15.35 23.28
CA ILE A 98 -6.86 16.16 22.24
C ILE A 98 -7.84 16.46 21.10
N ASN A 99 -8.59 15.45 20.64
CA ASN A 99 -9.59 15.65 19.58
C ASN A 99 -10.73 16.55 20.04
N ASP A 100 -11.21 16.36 21.26
CA ASP A 100 -12.37 17.09 21.79
C ASP A 100 -12.03 18.59 22.00
N VAL A 101 -10.81 18.89 22.46
CA VAL A 101 -10.37 20.29 22.71
C VAL A 101 -9.83 20.97 21.45
N HIS A 102 -9.10 20.25 20.59
CA HIS A 102 -8.34 20.85 19.48
C HIS A 102 -8.78 20.40 18.08
N GLY A 103 -9.76 19.49 18.00
CA GLY A 103 -10.29 18.95 16.74
C GLY A 103 -9.45 17.83 16.13
N HIS A 104 -10.09 17.02 15.30
CA HIS A 104 -9.49 15.85 14.65
C HIS A 104 -8.24 16.18 13.81
N ALA A 105 -8.17 17.34 13.17
CA ALA A 105 -7.00 17.73 12.38
C ALA A 105 -5.74 17.84 13.25
N VAL A 106 -5.87 18.25 14.52
CA VAL A 106 -4.76 18.28 15.48
C VAL A 106 -4.41 16.87 15.95
N GLY A 107 -5.41 16.06 16.28
CA GLY A 107 -5.19 14.64 16.61
C GLY A 107 -4.46 13.89 15.50
N ASP A 108 -4.84 14.12 14.25
CA ASP A 108 -4.16 13.57 13.07
C ASP A 108 -2.69 13.98 12.97
N ARG A 109 -2.36 15.23 13.32
CA ARG A 109 -0.96 15.69 13.38
C ARG A 109 -0.20 14.99 14.50
N VAL A 110 -0.81 14.80 15.66
CA VAL A 110 -0.22 14.07 16.79
C VAL A 110 0.08 12.62 16.40
N LEU A 111 -0.89 11.92 15.79
CA LEU A 111 -0.70 10.54 15.34
C LEU A 111 0.41 10.41 14.30
N ARG A 112 0.51 11.35 13.34
CA ARG A 112 1.62 11.39 12.38
C ARG A 112 2.97 11.63 13.05
N ALA A 113 3.04 12.51 14.05
CA ALA A 113 4.27 12.78 14.78
C ALA A 113 4.73 11.55 15.59
N ILE A 114 3.79 10.84 16.23
CA ILE A 114 4.08 9.60 16.96
C ILE A 114 4.54 8.51 16.00
N ALA A 115 3.87 8.35 14.86
CA ALA A 115 4.25 7.38 13.84
C ALA A 115 5.71 7.58 13.38
N ARG A 116 6.11 8.82 13.07
CA ARG A 116 7.48 9.14 12.67
C ARG A 116 8.49 8.80 13.78
N ARG A 117 8.23 9.23 15.02
CA ARG A 117 9.11 8.91 16.16
C ARG A 117 9.27 7.41 16.38
N LEU A 118 8.19 6.65 16.23
CA LEU A 118 8.25 5.18 16.34
C LEU A 118 9.06 4.56 15.20
N GLU A 119 8.94 5.05 13.96
CA GLU A 119 9.77 4.59 12.83
C GLU A 119 11.25 4.92 13.02
N ASP A 120 11.57 6.11 13.53
CA ASP A 120 12.95 6.55 13.78
C ASP A 120 13.64 5.73 14.89
N CYS A 121 12.86 5.11 15.79
CA CYS A 121 13.37 4.29 16.88
C CYS A 121 13.57 2.81 16.52
N VAL A 122 13.28 2.39 15.29
CA VAL A 122 13.30 0.97 14.91
C VAL A 122 14.20 0.69 13.72
N SER A 123 14.68 -0.55 13.63
CA SER A 123 15.43 -1.00 12.46
C SER A 123 14.50 -1.30 11.27
N GLN A 124 15.05 -1.37 10.04
CA GLN A 124 14.27 -1.76 8.85
C GLN A 124 13.61 -3.15 8.96
N GLN A 125 14.14 -4.02 9.82
CA GLN A 125 13.63 -5.38 10.00
C GLN A 125 12.43 -5.43 10.96
N ASP A 126 12.23 -4.35 11.72
CA ASP A 126 11.11 -4.23 12.63
C ASP A 126 9.86 -3.81 11.86
N THR A 127 8.71 -4.22 12.39
CA THR A 127 7.43 -3.83 11.84
C THR A 127 6.69 -3.01 12.89
N VAL A 128 6.58 -1.71 12.63
CA VAL A 128 5.67 -0.79 13.33
C VAL A 128 4.39 -0.66 12.51
N ALA A 129 3.26 -0.67 13.19
CA ALA A 129 1.94 -0.57 12.59
C ALA A 129 0.99 0.26 13.45
N ARG A 130 0.06 0.97 12.80
CA ARG A 130 -1.11 1.54 13.48
C ARG A 130 -2.23 0.51 13.44
N ARG A 131 -2.74 0.13 14.60
CA ARG A 131 -3.82 -0.87 14.71
C ARG A 131 -5.18 -0.24 14.42
N GLY A 132 -5.36 1.02 14.80
CA GLY A 132 -6.60 1.81 14.68
C GLY A 132 -6.73 2.78 15.85
N GLY A 133 -7.45 3.88 15.66
CA GLY A 133 -7.54 4.93 16.69
C GLY A 133 -6.16 5.49 17.05
N ASP A 134 -5.85 5.44 18.32
CA ASP A 134 -4.61 5.85 18.99
C ASP A 134 -3.65 4.69 19.29
N ALA A 135 -4.00 3.46 18.91
CA ALA A 135 -3.21 2.27 19.21
C ALA A 135 -2.15 1.95 18.13
N PHE A 136 -0.92 1.71 18.58
CA PHE A 136 0.24 1.30 17.79
C PHE A 136 0.77 -0.05 18.26
N THR A 137 1.42 -0.77 17.35
CA THR A 137 2.05 -2.06 17.65
C THR A 137 3.39 -2.19 16.97
N ARG A 138 4.35 -2.84 17.64
CA ARG A 138 5.65 -3.19 17.07
C ARG A 138 5.92 -4.68 17.23
N ILE A 139 6.59 -5.26 16.23
CA ILE A 139 7.22 -6.58 16.32
C ILE A 139 8.66 -6.47 15.82
N ASN A 140 9.61 -7.01 16.60
CA ASN A 140 11.01 -7.14 16.21
C ASN A 140 11.43 -8.61 16.36
N ARG A 141 12.19 -9.12 15.40
CA ARG A 141 12.79 -10.46 15.49
C ARG A 141 14.12 -10.33 16.21
N HIS A 142 14.39 -11.24 17.15
CA HIS A 142 15.73 -11.32 17.75
C HIS A 142 16.67 -11.97 16.74
N ARG A 143 17.91 -11.46 16.68
CA ARG A 143 18.98 -12.10 15.90
C ARG A 143 19.47 -13.34 16.62
#